data_AF-A0A2L0A7V3-F1
#
_entry.id   AF-A0A2L0A7V3-F1
#
_cell.length_a   1.000
_cell.length_b   1.000
_cell.length_c   1.000
_cell.angle_alpha   90.00
_cell.angle_beta   90.00
_cell.angle_gamma   90.00
#
_symmetry.space_group_name_H-M   'P 1'
#
loop_
_entity.id
_entity.type
_entity.pdbx_description
1 polymer ?
#
loop_
_entity_poly.entity_id
_entity_poly.type
_entity_poly.pdbx_seq_one_letter_code
_entity_poly.pdbx_strand_id
1 'polypeptide(L)'
;MGQILKFPTKRIEPLTIRSGPKHRVSVEVLDQVRPRRTRWAVQFEIQDVAGFGALDGFTDAAVAAGYRHRFRVTSTKSSRQFIAETADLVAAGKLAIWIDGVRVRSRIERRA
;
A
#
# COMPACT_ATOMS: atom_id res chain seq x y z
N MET A 1 -16.97 -12.86 8.48
CA MET A 1 -17.34 -11.57 9.10
C MET A 1 -16.33 -10.50 8.66
N GLY A 2 -16.80 -9.29 8.36
CA GLY A 2 -15.93 -8.15 8.00
C GLY A 2 -15.36 -7.47 9.25
N GLN A 3 -14.16 -6.91 9.13
CA GLN A 3 -13.51 -6.09 10.15
C GLN A 3 -13.21 -4.71 9.56
N ILE A 4 -13.51 -3.65 10.31
CA ILE A 4 -13.12 -2.29 9.96
C ILE A 4 -11.69 -2.07 10.42
N LEU A 5 -10.76 -1.88 9.48
CA LEU A 5 -9.45 -1.31 9.73
C LEU A 5 -9.58 0.19 9.89
N LYS A 6 -9.48 0.63 11.15
CA LYS A 6 -9.14 2.01 11.46
C LYS A 6 -7.63 2.15 11.39
N PHE A 7 -7.16 3.16 10.66
CA PHE A 7 -5.75 3.50 10.58
C PHE A 7 -5.43 4.58 11.61
N PRO A 8 -4.22 4.57 12.20
CA PRO A 8 -3.80 5.59 13.16
C PRO A 8 -3.71 6.99 12.53
N THR A 9 -3.48 7.04 11.20
CA THR A 9 -3.46 8.30 10.44
C THR A 9 -4.87 8.77 10.06
N LYS A 10 -5.15 10.07 10.24
CA LYS A 10 -6.40 10.70 9.79
C LYS A 10 -6.42 10.96 8.27
N ARG A 11 -5.33 10.70 7.54
CA ARG A 11 -5.20 10.95 6.10
C ARG A 11 -5.87 9.89 5.23
N ILE A 12 -6.18 8.72 5.80
CA ILE A 12 -6.72 7.56 5.08
C ILE A 12 -8.11 7.23 5.60
N GLU A 13 -9.02 6.86 4.70
CA GLU A 13 -10.36 6.39 5.07
C GLU A 13 -10.29 5.03 5.79
N PRO A 14 -11.11 4.80 6.83
CA PRO A 14 -11.24 3.48 7.42
C PRO A 14 -11.66 2.48 6.34
N LEU A 15 -10.99 1.34 6.31
CA LEU A 15 -11.21 0.31 5.30
C LEU A 15 -11.97 -0.85 5.91
N THR A 16 -13.06 -1.29 5.31
CA THR A 16 -13.72 -2.54 5.72
C THR A 16 -13.15 -3.69 4.90
N ILE A 17 -12.50 -4.65 5.55
CA ILE A 17 -11.92 -5.84 4.90
C ILE A 17 -12.42 -7.11 5.57
N ARG A 18 -12.08 -8.27 5.00
CA ARG A 18 -12.37 -9.55 5.62
C ARG A 18 -11.44 -9.77 6.82
N SER A 19 -11.99 -10.21 7.94
CA SER A 19 -11.17 -10.66 9.07
C SER A 19 -10.43 -11.93 8.67
N GLY A 20 -9.11 -11.94 8.80
CA GLY A 20 -8.28 -13.08 8.43
C GLY A 20 -6.86 -12.97 8.97
N PRO A 21 -6.14 -14.10 9.11
CA PRO A 21 -4.78 -14.12 9.63
C PRO A 21 -3.75 -13.57 8.64
N LYS A 22 -4.11 -13.43 7.36
CA LYS A 22 -3.25 -12.88 6.31
C LYS A 22 -4.07 -11.97 5.43
N HIS A 23 -3.45 -10.89 4.96
CA HIS A 23 -4.06 -9.98 4.00
C HIS A 23 -3.27 -9.97 2.70
N ARG A 24 -3.99 -9.97 1.58
CA ARG A 24 -3.39 -9.78 0.26
C ARG A 24 -3.29 -8.29 0.01
N VAL A 25 -2.07 -7.80 -0.16
CA VAL A 25 -1.82 -6.41 -0.50
C VAL A 25 -1.38 -6.34 -1.95
N SER A 26 -1.84 -5.31 -2.65
CA SER A 26 -1.30 -4.96 -3.95
C SER A 26 -1.04 -3.48 -4.05
N VAL A 27 0.04 -3.11 -4.71
CA VAL A 27 0.51 -1.74 -4.84
C VAL A 27 0.80 -1.40 -6.28
N GLU A 28 0.53 -0.17 -6.65
CA GLU A 28 0.79 0.37 -7.99
C GLU A 28 1.33 1.79 -7.84
N VAL A 29 2.53 2.02 -8.37
CA VAL A 29 3.17 3.35 -8.32
C VAL A 29 2.56 4.21 -9.43
N LEU A 30 1.95 5.31 -9.03
CA LEU A 30 1.30 6.28 -9.92
C LEU A 30 2.15 7.54 -10.15
N ASP A 31 3.27 7.67 -9.42
CA ASP A 31 4.16 8.84 -9.51
C ASP A 31 4.79 8.96 -10.90
N GLN A 32 4.31 9.93 -11.68
CA GLN A 32 4.82 10.24 -13.02
C GLN A 32 6.11 11.08 -13.00
N VAL A 33 6.45 11.69 -11.86
CA VAL A 33 7.59 12.62 -11.76
C VAL A 33 8.85 11.89 -11.30
N ARG A 34 8.73 11.03 -10.28
CA ARG A 34 9.86 10.27 -9.71
C ARG A 34 9.49 8.82 -9.40
N PRO A 35 9.09 8.00 -10.39
CA PRO A 35 8.61 6.64 -10.18
C PRO A 35 9.62 5.74 -9.46
N ARG A 36 10.91 5.80 -9.83
CA ARG A 36 11.98 5.00 -9.20
C ARG A 36 12.14 5.30 -7.72
N ARG A 37 12.12 6.59 -7.34
CA ARG A 37 12.24 7.01 -5.93
C ARG A 37 11.03 6.53 -5.12
N THR A 38 9.83 6.69 -5.67
CA THR A 38 8.60 6.23 -5.03
C THR A 38 8.58 4.70 -4.89
N ARG A 39 9.03 3.96 -5.91
CA ARG A 39 9.20 2.50 -5.81
C ARG A 39 10.18 2.10 -4.72
N TRP A 40 11.36 2.73 -4.63
CA TRP A 40 12.34 2.43 -3.56
C TRP A 40 11.78 2.70 -2.16
N ALA A 41 11.07 3.81 -1.97
CA ALA A 41 10.40 4.10 -0.70
C ALA A 41 9.38 3.00 -0.35
N VAL A 42 8.55 2.59 -1.30
CA VAL A 42 7.56 1.54 -1.09
C VAL A 42 8.20 0.17 -0.85
N GLN A 43 9.29 -0.17 -1.55
CA GLN A 43 10.01 -1.45 -1.37
C GLN A 43 10.48 -1.61 0.08
N PHE A 44 11.01 -0.54 0.68
CA PHE A 44 11.46 -0.56 2.08
C PHE A 44 10.29 -0.90 3.02
N GLU A 45 9.17 -0.20 2.86
CA GLU A 45 7.97 -0.46 3.67
C GLU A 45 7.42 -1.87 3.48
N ILE A 46 7.44 -2.40 2.25
CA ILE A 46 6.95 -3.76 2.04
C ILE A 46 7.91 -4.77 2.70
N GLN A 47 9.22 -4.57 2.58
CA GLN A 47 10.21 -5.46 3.22
C GLN A 47 10.05 -5.46 4.74
N ASP A 48 9.85 -4.30 5.37
CA ASP A 48 9.64 -4.21 6.81
C ASP A 48 8.38 -4.99 7.24
N VAL A 49 7.23 -4.73 6.61
CA VAL A 49 5.96 -5.36 7.01
C VAL A 49 5.79 -6.82 6.56
N ALA A 50 6.52 -7.24 5.52
CA ALA A 50 6.58 -8.61 5.06
C ALA A 50 7.65 -9.45 5.78
N GLY A 51 8.43 -8.84 6.69
CA GLY A 51 9.46 -9.52 7.48
C GLY A 51 10.73 -9.87 6.70
N PHE A 52 11.26 -8.91 5.94
CA PHE A 52 12.47 -9.01 5.12
C PHE A 52 12.44 -10.05 3.99
N GLY A 53 11.25 -10.53 3.59
CA GLY A 53 11.12 -11.35 2.39
C GLY A 53 11.62 -10.59 1.15
N ALA A 54 12.54 -11.19 0.38
CA ALA A 54 12.89 -10.69 -0.94
C ALA A 54 11.63 -10.70 -1.82
N LEU A 55 11.15 -9.52 -2.21
CA LEU A 55 9.98 -9.41 -3.08
C LEU A 55 10.45 -9.39 -4.53
N ASP A 56 10.37 -10.56 -5.15
CA ASP A 56 10.62 -10.66 -6.58
C ASP A 56 9.57 -9.86 -7.36
N GLY A 57 10.04 -9.18 -8.40
CA GLY A 57 9.18 -8.53 -9.38
C GLY A 57 8.76 -7.09 -9.05
N PHE A 58 9.15 -6.47 -7.93
CA PHE A 58 8.96 -5.02 -7.73
C PHE A 58 10.15 -4.19 -8.25
N THR A 59 10.41 -4.31 -9.56
CA THR A 59 11.53 -3.66 -10.24
C THR A 59 11.13 -2.32 -10.87
N ASP A 60 12.12 -1.47 -11.17
CA ASP A 60 11.90 -0.21 -11.87
C ASP A 60 11.24 -0.43 -13.24
N ALA A 61 11.64 -1.48 -13.96
CA ALA A 61 11.06 -1.83 -15.26
C ALA A 61 9.59 -2.26 -15.14
N ALA A 62 9.26 -3.06 -14.12
CA ALA A 62 7.87 -3.47 -13.87
C ALA A 62 7.01 -2.24 -13.54
N VAL A 63 7.49 -1.35 -12.67
CA VAL A 63 6.78 -0.09 -12.36
C VAL A 63 6.58 0.78 -13.59
N ALA A 64 7.59 0.92 -14.45
CA ALA A 64 7.47 1.70 -15.68
C ALA A 64 6.39 1.13 -16.63
N ALA A 65 6.14 -0.19 -16.59
CA ALA A 65 5.08 -0.84 -17.34
C ALA A 65 3.69 -0.77 -16.66
N GLY A 66 3.55 -0.04 -15.55
CA GLY A 66 2.29 0.03 -14.79
C GLY A 66 1.99 -1.25 -14.02
N TYR A 67 3.00 -2.06 -13.70
CA TYR A 67 2.80 -3.32 -12.99
C TYR A 67 2.26 -3.10 -11.58
N ARG A 68 1.18 -3.80 -11.26
CA ARG A 68 0.65 -3.89 -9.91
C ARG A 68 1.33 -5.02 -9.15
N HIS A 69 2.25 -4.67 -8.27
CA HIS A 69 2.95 -5.62 -7.41
C HIS A 69 2.03 -6.17 -6.31
N ARG A 70 2.20 -7.44 -5.95
CA ARG A 70 1.29 -8.19 -5.07
C ARG A 70 2.10 -8.98 -4.06
N PHE A 71 1.72 -8.88 -2.79
CA PHE A 71 2.35 -9.60 -1.69
C PHE A 71 1.33 -9.94 -0.61
N ARG A 72 1.76 -10.72 0.39
CA ARG A 72 0.93 -11.06 1.56
C ARG A 72 1.58 -10.53 2.81
N VAL A 73 0.77 -9.96 3.69
CA VAL A 73 1.19 -9.59 5.05
C VAL A 73 0.56 -10.55 6.05
N THR A 74 1.34 -10.92 7.06
CA THR A 74 1.03 -11.99 8.02
C THR A 74 0.15 -11.56 9.19
N SER A 75 -0.23 -10.28 9.25
CA SER A 75 -1.14 -9.79 10.27
C SER A 75 -1.89 -8.53 9.87
N THR A 76 -3.02 -8.30 10.53
CA THR A 76 -3.76 -7.03 10.48
C THR A 76 -2.94 -5.86 11.01
N LYS A 77 -2.07 -6.08 12.02
CA LYS A 77 -1.19 -5.03 12.57
C LYS A 77 -0.20 -4.55 11.51
N SER A 78 0.48 -5.47 10.84
CA SER A 78 1.42 -5.16 9.73
C SER A 78 0.72 -4.43 8.59
N SER A 79 -0.53 -4.80 8.28
CA SER A 79 -1.34 -4.08 7.29
C SER A 79 -1.60 -2.63 7.70
N ARG A 80 -1.93 -2.38 8.96
CA ARG A 80 -2.16 -1.01 9.48
C ARG A 80 -0.89 -0.18 9.47
N GLN A 81 0.25 -0.78 9.84
CA GLN A 81 1.55 -0.13 9.80
C GLN A 81 1.93 0.25 8.36
N PHE A 82 1.84 -0.69 7.42
CA PHE A 82 2.11 -0.43 6.01
C PHE A 82 1.34 0.77 5.46
N ILE A 83 0.05 0.86 5.77
CA ILE A 83 -0.80 1.99 5.35
C ILE A 83 -0.42 3.29 6.05
N ALA A 84 -0.01 3.23 7.31
CA ALA A 84 0.42 4.42 8.05
C ALA A 84 1.69 5.03 7.43
N GLU A 85 2.69 4.20 7.13
CA GLU A 85 3.99 4.64 6.57
C GLU A 85 3.85 5.11 5.11
N THR A 86 2.95 4.49 4.34
CA THR A 86 2.71 4.87 2.93
C THR A 86 1.61 5.93 2.74
N ALA A 87 0.98 6.41 3.82
CA ALA A 87 -0.19 7.29 3.77
C ALA A 87 0.07 8.56 2.96
N ASP A 88 1.28 9.09 3.03
CA ASP A 88 1.68 10.35 2.38
C ASP A 88 1.79 10.19 0.87
N LEU A 89 2.27 9.03 0.41
CA LEU A 89 2.32 8.70 -1.01
C LEU A 89 0.92 8.48 -1.58
N VAL A 90 0.03 7.84 -0.81
CA VAL A 90 -1.38 7.67 -1.19
C VAL A 90 -2.09 9.02 -1.26
N ALA A 91 -1.96 9.86 -0.23
CA ALA A 91 -2.56 11.19 -0.20
C ALA A 91 -2.01 12.12 -1.30
N ALA A 92 -0.74 11.97 -1.68
CA ALA A 92 -0.15 12.71 -2.80
C ALA A 92 -0.54 12.17 -4.18
N GLY A 93 -1.33 11.09 -4.26
CA GLY A 93 -1.73 10.44 -5.52
C GLY A 93 -0.57 9.70 -6.22
N LYS A 94 0.51 9.39 -5.50
CA LYS A 94 1.73 8.76 -6.03
C LYS A 94 1.71 7.24 -5.94
N LEU A 95 0.79 6.70 -5.14
CA LEU A 95 0.69 5.28 -4.86
C LEU A 95 -0.78 4.88 -4.73
N ALA A 96 -1.17 3.82 -5.41
CA ALA A 96 -2.44 3.16 -5.16
C ALA A 96 -2.19 1.83 -4.45
N ILE A 97 -3.00 1.57 -3.41
CA ILE A 97 -2.91 0.38 -2.58
C ILE A 97 -4.28 -0.29 -2.52
N TRP A 98 -4.29 -1.61 -2.58
CA TRP A 98 -5.47 -2.43 -2.28
C TRP A 98 -5.13 -3.44 -1.20
N ILE A 99 -6.05 -3.63 -0.25
CA ILE A 99 -5.99 -4.68 0.77
C ILE A 99 -7.21 -5.57 0.58
N ASP A 100 -6.98 -6.87 0.37
CA ASP A 100 -8.00 -7.87 0.10
C ASP A 100 -8.95 -7.46 -1.05
N GLY A 101 -8.41 -6.74 -2.03
CA GLY A 101 -9.15 -6.22 -3.20
C GLY A 101 -9.84 -4.88 -2.97
N VAL A 102 -9.87 -4.35 -1.74
CA VAL A 102 -10.48 -3.04 -1.44
C VAL A 102 -9.43 -1.94 -1.57
N ARG A 103 -9.72 -0.93 -2.39
CA ARG A 103 -8.79 0.20 -2.63
C ARG A 103 -8.75 1.11 -1.39
N VAL A 104 -7.54 1.42 -0.95
CA VAL A 104 -7.29 2.42 0.09
C VAL A 104 -7.50 3.81 -0.49
N ARG A 105 -8.27 4.64 0.21
CA ARG A 105 -8.60 6.02 -0.20
C ARG A 105 -8.03 7.02 0.78
N SER A 106 -7.50 8.13 0.27
CA SER A 106 -7.18 9.28 1.10
C SER A 106 -8.44 10.03 1.47
N ARG A 107 -8.51 10.52 2.70
CA ARG A 107 -9.54 11.47 3.18
C ARG A 107 -9.30 12.88 2.69
N ILE A 108 -8.06 13.19 2.34
CA ILE A 108 -7.71 14.46 1.72
C ILE A 108 -8.11 14.30 0.25
N GLU A 109 -9.29 14.78 -0.11
CA GLU A 109 -9.61 15.06 -1.52
C GLU A 109 -8.64 16.16 -1.97
N ARG A 110 -7.80 15.87 -2.97
CA ARG A 110 -7.22 16.95 -3.76
C ARG A 110 -8.38 17.65 -4.46
N ARG A 111 -8.68 18.88 -4.05
CA ARG A 111 -9.20 19.85 -5.02
C ARG A 111 -8.12 19.99 -6.09
N ALA A 112 -8.48 19.62 -7.31
CA ALA A 112 -7.70 19.83 -8.51
C ALA A 112 -7.45 21.33 -8.73
#